data_AF-A0A661PQJ6-F1
#
_entry.id   AF-A0A661PQJ6-F1
#
_cell.length_a   1.000
_cell.length_b   1.000
_cell.length_c   1.000
_cell.angle_alpha   90.00
_cell.angle_beta   90.00
_cell.angle_gamma   90.00
#
_symmetry.space_group_name_H-M   'P 1'
#
loop_
_entity.id
_entity.type
_entity.pdbx_description
1 polymer ?
#
loop_
_entity_poly.entity_id
_entity_poly.type
_entity_poly.pdbx_seq_one_letter_code
_entity_poly.pdbx_strand_id
1 'polypeptide(L)'
;DINLAYLSGFKRIDDKSTVAMSLKFFSLGDITFTDDQGNSLGNYRPSEFSIDGAYARKFSERFSGAVTARFIYSNLTQGQSVAGQSTKPGTSIATDVAVYHTQPLSINGLKSANFDWGINISNIGSKISYSNDDQAKDFIPTNFRIGTSFGIDIDDYNSFRFSLDLNKLLVPTPPIYAQDTLGNPVYDDSGNQVIAKDENGNDLGMDPNVSVMQGMIQSWYDAPGGFSEEMKEFIWVLGAEYWYDKQFAVRAGYFHESKMKGGRQFFTLGAGLRYNVFGLDFSYLIPTEQQNPLQNTLRFTLTFDFAGIE
;
A
#
# COMPACT_ATOMS: atom_id res chain seq x y z
N ASP A 1 5.27 -19.67 -10.54
CA ASP A 1 5.89 -18.35 -10.34
C ASP A 1 4.90 -17.29 -9.92
N ILE A 2 5.36 -16.43 -9.00
CA ILE A 2 4.62 -15.25 -8.55
C ILE A 2 4.64 -14.20 -9.66
N ASN A 3 3.50 -13.57 -9.93
CA ASN A 3 3.38 -12.53 -10.94
C ASN A 3 2.45 -11.40 -10.47
N LEU A 4 2.84 -10.15 -10.75
CA LEU A 4 2.02 -8.96 -10.54
C LEU A 4 1.94 -8.17 -11.85
N ALA A 5 0.76 -8.07 -12.41
CA ALA A 5 0.48 -7.27 -13.60
C ALA A 5 -0.39 -6.06 -13.24
N TYR A 6 -0.13 -4.93 -13.91
CA TYR A 6 -0.86 -3.68 -13.71
C TYR A 6 -1.11 -3.00 -15.04
N LEU A 7 -2.36 -2.60 -15.28
CA LEU A 7 -2.79 -1.84 -16.44
C LEU A 7 -3.57 -0.62 -15.94
N SER A 8 -3.25 0.56 -16.45
CA SER A 8 -3.99 1.78 -16.13
C SER A 8 -4.08 2.71 -17.33
N GLY A 9 -5.18 3.46 -17.39
CA GLY A 9 -5.39 4.51 -18.36
C GLY A 9 -6.14 5.68 -17.74
N PHE A 10 -5.88 6.88 -18.24
CA PHE A 10 -6.59 8.08 -17.82
C PHE A 10 -6.97 8.94 -19.02
N LYS A 11 -8.02 9.73 -18.86
CA LYS A 11 -8.48 10.71 -19.84
C LYS A 11 -8.85 11.99 -19.13
N ARG A 12 -8.24 13.09 -19.57
CA ARG A 12 -8.67 14.44 -19.18
C ARG A 12 -9.97 14.75 -19.93
N ILE A 13 -11.04 15.01 -19.19
CA ILE A 13 -12.37 15.33 -19.74
C ILE A 13 -12.43 16.83 -20.06
N ASP A 14 -11.89 17.65 -19.16
CA ASP A 14 -11.81 19.11 -19.27
C ASP A 14 -10.56 19.62 -18.54
N ASP A 15 -10.31 20.93 -18.53
CA ASP A 15 -9.11 21.52 -17.92
C ASP A 15 -8.96 21.27 -16.41
N LYS A 16 -10.05 20.87 -15.75
CA LYS A 16 -10.13 20.66 -14.30
C LYS A 16 -10.45 19.22 -13.92
N SER A 17 -10.89 18.35 -14.83
CA SER A 17 -11.39 17.02 -14.50
C SER A 17 -10.70 15.91 -15.30
N THR A 18 -10.31 14.85 -14.60
CA THR A 18 -9.72 13.63 -15.18
C THR A 18 -10.42 12.40 -14.64
N VAL A 19 -10.71 11.45 -15.52
CA VAL A 19 -11.13 10.09 -15.12
C VAL A 19 -9.99 9.11 -15.39
N ALA A 20 -9.87 8.10 -14.55
CA ALA A 20 -8.91 7.03 -14.74
C ALA A 20 -9.53 5.67 -14.40
N MET A 21 -9.00 4.62 -15.01
CA MET A 21 -9.31 3.24 -14.67
C MET A 21 -8.02 2.45 -14.49
N SER A 22 -8.05 1.48 -13.59
CA SER A 22 -6.92 0.58 -13.38
C SER A 22 -7.39 -0.87 -13.18
N LEU A 23 -6.55 -1.81 -13.59
CA LEU A 23 -6.69 -3.23 -13.31
C LEU A 23 -5.36 -3.72 -12.75
N LYS A 24 -5.40 -4.33 -11.58
CA LYS A 24 -4.26 -5.01 -10.97
C LYS A 24 -4.58 -6.50 -10.87
N PHE A 25 -3.63 -7.34 -11.25
CA PHE A 25 -3.75 -8.79 -11.15
C PHE A 25 -2.52 -9.36 -10.45
N PHE A 26 -2.74 -10.16 -9.42
CA PHE A 26 -1.69 -10.84 -8.67
C PHE A 26 -1.93 -12.35 -8.70
N SER A 27 -0.87 -13.12 -8.91
CA SER A 27 -0.90 -14.57 -8.91
C SER A 27 0.24 -15.07 -8.02
N LEU A 28 -0.05 -15.97 -7.09
CA LEU A 28 0.96 -16.61 -6.26
C LEU A 28 1.74 -17.69 -7.03
N GLY A 29 1.24 -18.08 -8.20
CA GLY A 29 1.78 -19.21 -8.96
C GLY A 29 1.24 -20.53 -8.43
N ASP A 30 1.83 -21.63 -8.85
CA ASP A 30 1.42 -22.96 -8.42
C ASP A 30 1.94 -23.24 -7.01
N ILE A 31 1.02 -23.53 -6.10
CA ILE A 31 1.29 -23.97 -4.74
C ILE A 31 0.65 -25.33 -4.51
N THR A 32 1.43 -26.23 -3.94
CA THR A 32 0.94 -27.54 -3.51
C THR A 32 0.29 -27.37 -2.15
N PHE A 33 -0.99 -27.67 -2.05
CA PHE A 33 -1.66 -27.74 -0.76
C PHE A 33 -1.38 -29.09 -0.13
N THR A 34 -1.20 -29.12 1.18
CA THR A 34 -1.01 -30.33 1.96
C THR A 34 -1.98 -30.36 3.14
N ASP A 35 -2.38 -31.56 3.55
CA ASP A 35 -3.08 -31.74 4.82
C ASP A 35 -2.09 -31.66 6.02
N ASP A 36 -2.63 -31.74 7.24
CA ASP A 36 -1.84 -31.72 8.48
C ASP A 36 -0.87 -32.91 8.62
N GLN A 37 -1.01 -33.93 7.76
CA GLN A 37 -0.15 -35.11 7.70
C GLN A 37 0.90 -35.01 6.57
N GLY A 38 0.90 -33.91 5.80
CA GLY A 38 1.81 -33.66 4.69
C GLY A 38 1.41 -34.32 3.37
N ASN A 39 0.22 -34.91 3.26
CA ASN A 39 -0.27 -35.46 2.00
C ASN A 39 -0.73 -34.33 1.07
N SER A 40 -0.41 -34.43 -0.22
CA SER A 40 -0.84 -33.42 -1.19
C SER A 40 -2.35 -33.44 -1.42
N LEU A 41 -3.00 -32.28 -1.24
CA LEU A 41 -4.39 -31.99 -1.56
C LEU A 41 -4.56 -31.47 -3.00
N GLY A 42 -3.47 -31.43 -3.78
CA GLY A 42 -3.43 -30.93 -5.15
C GLY A 42 -2.61 -29.65 -5.31
N ASN A 43 -2.42 -29.26 -6.57
CA ASN A 43 -1.76 -28.01 -6.94
C ASN A 43 -2.83 -26.97 -7.29
N TYR A 44 -2.73 -25.80 -6.66
CA TYR A 44 -3.65 -24.70 -6.85
C TYR A 44 -2.88 -23.44 -7.25
N ARG A 45 -3.57 -22.52 -7.92
CA ARG A 45 -3.00 -21.25 -8.35
C ARG A 45 -3.82 -20.09 -7.83
N PRO A 46 -3.58 -19.63 -6.59
CA PRO A 46 -4.31 -18.50 -6.06
C PRO A 46 -4.06 -17.24 -6.87
N SER A 47 -5.11 -16.43 -6.96
CA SER A 47 -5.05 -15.18 -7.68
C SER A 47 -5.97 -14.15 -7.07
N GLU A 48 -5.58 -12.91 -7.24
CA GLU A 48 -6.31 -11.74 -6.78
C GLU A 48 -6.36 -10.73 -7.92
N PHE A 49 -7.43 -9.96 -7.99
CA PHE A 49 -7.47 -8.80 -8.86
C PHE A 49 -8.22 -7.65 -8.22
N SER A 50 -7.88 -6.44 -8.63
CA SER A 50 -8.64 -5.24 -8.31
C SER A 50 -8.95 -4.42 -9.54
N ILE A 51 -10.17 -3.88 -9.60
CA ILE A 51 -10.60 -2.94 -10.64
C ILE A 51 -10.87 -1.60 -9.96
N ASP A 52 -10.27 -0.55 -10.49
CA ASP A 52 -10.37 0.79 -9.94
C ASP A 52 -10.99 1.74 -10.97
N GLY A 53 -11.85 2.62 -10.49
CA GLY A 53 -12.31 3.81 -11.22
C GLY A 53 -12.04 5.05 -10.37
N ALA A 54 -11.35 6.04 -10.94
CA ALA A 54 -10.99 7.26 -10.23
C ALA A 54 -11.51 8.51 -10.95
N TYR A 55 -11.90 9.51 -10.16
CA TYR A 55 -12.21 10.85 -10.61
C TYR A 55 -11.34 11.84 -9.85
N ALA A 56 -10.57 12.65 -10.58
CA ALA A 56 -9.73 13.70 -10.04
C ALA A 56 -10.19 15.07 -10.54
N ARG A 57 -10.13 16.07 -9.66
CA ARG A 57 -10.52 17.43 -9.96
C ARG A 57 -9.52 18.47 -9.43
N LYS A 58 -9.18 19.45 -10.26
CA LYS A 58 -8.49 20.68 -9.84
C LYS A 58 -9.52 21.64 -9.23
N PHE A 59 -9.33 21.97 -7.95
CA PHE A 59 -10.13 22.98 -7.25
C PHE A 59 -9.57 24.39 -7.44
N SER A 60 -8.24 24.49 -7.59
CA SER A 60 -7.52 25.70 -7.97
C SER A 60 -6.34 25.35 -8.88
N GLU A 61 -5.54 26.34 -9.28
CA GLU A 61 -4.32 26.07 -10.04
C GLU A 61 -3.27 25.26 -9.26
N ARG A 62 -3.35 25.31 -7.93
CA ARG A 62 -2.38 24.68 -7.03
C ARG A 62 -2.92 23.51 -6.24
N PHE A 63 -4.25 23.34 -6.18
CA PHE A 63 -4.88 22.34 -5.33
C PHE A 63 -5.81 21.44 -6.13
N SER A 64 -5.65 20.14 -5.97
CA SER A 64 -6.50 19.11 -6.56
C SER A 64 -6.86 18.04 -5.54
N GLY A 65 -7.94 17.33 -5.81
CA GLY A 65 -8.33 16.14 -5.06
C GLY A 65 -8.82 15.04 -5.99
N ALA A 66 -8.85 13.82 -5.46
CA ALA A 66 -9.33 12.66 -6.17
C ALA A 66 -10.09 11.73 -5.25
N VAL A 67 -11.06 11.03 -5.83
CA VAL A 67 -11.77 9.92 -5.22
C VAL A 67 -11.66 8.71 -6.14
N THR A 68 -11.44 7.54 -5.55
CA THR A 68 -11.33 6.27 -6.29
C THR A 68 -12.29 5.27 -5.69
N ALA A 69 -13.06 4.56 -6.51
CA ALA A 69 -13.78 3.37 -6.11
C ALA A 69 -13.00 2.14 -6.58
N ARG A 70 -12.88 1.13 -5.72
CA ARG A 70 -12.10 -0.08 -5.95
C ARG A 70 -12.94 -1.31 -5.63
N PHE A 71 -13.03 -2.23 -6.58
CA PHE A 71 -13.50 -3.60 -6.34
C PHE A 71 -12.30 -4.52 -6.17
N ILE A 72 -12.32 -5.35 -5.13
CA ILE A 72 -11.26 -6.30 -4.80
C ILE A 72 -11.86 -7.70 -4.84
N TYR A 73 -11.22 -8.59 -5.56
CA TYR A 73 -11.50 -10.02 -5.57
C TYR A 73 -10.22 -10.78 -5.20
N SER A 74 -10.32 -11.68 -4.25
CA SER A 74 -9.20 -12.51 -3.80
C SER A 74 -9.63 -13.97 -3.66
N ASN A 75 -8.95 -14.87 -4.36
CA ASN A 75 -9.17 -16.30 -4.26
C ASN A 75 -7.89 -16.99 -3.81
N LEU A 76 -7.70 -17.05 -2.49
CA LEU A 76 -6.51 -17.62 -1.84
C LEU A 76 -6.54 -19.15 -1.76
N THR A 77 -7.72 -19.73 -1.60
CA THR A 77 -7.89 -21.13 -1.19
C THR A 77 -8.55 -22.00 -2.25
N GLN A 78 -9.04 -21.41 -3.35
CA GLN A 78 -9.65 -22.13 -4.48
C GLN A 78 -10.77 -23.11 -4.04
N GLY A 79 -11.52 -22.74 -3.00
CA GLY A 79 -12.66 -23.51 -2.50
C GLY A 79 -12.30 -24.74 -1.66
N GLN A 80 -11.06 -24.88 -1.23
CA GLN A 80 -10.63 -25.98 -0.36
C GLN A 80 -11.19 -25.86 1.05
N SER A 81 -11.24 -26.98 1.77
CA SER A 81 -11.56 -26.97 3.20
C SER A 81 -10.28 -26.77 4.00
N VAL A 82 -10.20 -25.70 4.78
CA VAL A 82 -9.05 -25.42 5.68
C VAL A 82 -9.55 -25.61 7.11
N ALA A 83 -8.87 -26.46 7.89
CA ALA A 83 -9.27 -26.80 9.27
C ALA A 83 -10.75 -27.22 9.41
N GLY A 84 -11.28 -27.96 8.43
CA GLY A 84 -12.68 -28.43 8.41
C GLY A 84 -13.72 -27.38 8.01
N GLN A 85 -13.31 -26.16 7.66
CA GLN A 85 -14.18 -25.09 7.20
C GLN A 85 -14.10 -24.92 5.68
N SER A 86 -15.26 -24.88 5.02
CA SER A 86 -15.34 -24.58 3.59
C SER A 86 -14.97 -23.12 3.34
N THR A 87 -14.04 -22.91 2.41
CA THR A 87 -13.60 -21.57 2.03
C THR A 87 -14.29 -21.07 0.76
N LYS A 88 -14.29 -19.75 0.58
CA LYS A 88 -14.82 -19.06 -0.61
C LYS A 88 -13.86 -17.93 -1.02
N PRO A 89 -13.89 -17.47 -2.28
CA PRO A 89 -13.22 -16.24 -2.65
C PRO A 89 -13.75 -15.06 -1.84
N GLY A 90 -12.84 -14.23 -1.35
CA GLY A 90 -13.14 -12.98 -0.68
C GLY A 90 -13.41 -11.86 -1.69
N THR A 91 -14.41 -11.04 -1.41
CA THR A 91 -14.70 -9.83 -2.17
C THR A 91 -14.80 -8.63 -1.25
N SER A 92 -14.31 -7.47 -1.69
CA SER A 92 -14.47 -6.22 -0.96
C SER A 92 -14.64 -5.03 -1.90
N ILE A 93 -15.29 -3.98 -1.41
CA ILE A 93 -15.38 -2.67 -2.05
C ILE A 93 -14.67 -1.67 -1.15
N ALA A 94 -13.85 -0.84 -1.75
CA ALA A 94 -13.08 0.19 -1.06
C ALA A 94 -13.11 1.52 -1.80
N THR A 95 -12.79 2.59 -1.06
CA THR A 95 -12.66 3.95 -1.58
C THR A 95 -11.32 4.53 -1.17
N ASP A 96 -10.72 5.30 -2.08
CA ASP A 96 -9.53 6.12 -1.80
C ASP A 96 -9.92 7.60 -1.86
N VAL A 97 -9.33 8.41 -0.97
CA VAL A 97 -9.45 9.87 -0.98
C VAL A 97 -8.06 10.47 -0.98
N ALA A 98 -7.77 11.33 -1.95
CA ALA A 98 -6.47 11.98 -2.07
C ALA A 98 -6.61 13.48 -2.28
N VAL A 99 -5.63 14.21 -1.78
CA VAL A 99 -5.43 15.64 -2.03
C VAL A 99 -3.98 15.87 -2.45
N TYR A 100 -3.78 16.80 -3.36
CA TYR A 100 -2.46 17.16 -3.88
C TYR A 100 -2.35 18.67 -4.02
N HIS A 101 -1.20 19.20 -3.63
CA HIS A 101 -0.89 20.61 -3.71
C HIS A 101 0.48 20.81 -4.35
N THR A 102 0.56 21.74 -5.31
CA THR A 102 1.82 22.14 -5.94
C THR A 102 2.07 23.64 -5.77
N GLN A 103 3.30 23.98 -5.37
CA GLN A 103 3.73 25.35 -5.15
C GLN A 103 4.95 25.66 -6.01
N PRO A 104 4.81 26.42 -7.11
CA PRO A 104 5.94 26.94 -7.85
C PRO A 104 6.76 27.89 -6.97
N LEU A 105 8.08 27.80 -7.09
CA LEU A 105 9.07 28.57 -6.37
C LEU A 105 10.03 29.22 -7.37
N SER A 106 10.37 30.49 -7.12
CA SER A 106 11.37 31.21 -7.89
C SER A 106 12.67 31.24 -7.10
N ILE A 107 13.70 30.55 -7.60
CA ILE A 107 15.03 30.50 -6.99
C ILE A 107 16.04 31.05 -8.00
N ASN A 108 16.86 32.01 -7.57
CA ASN A 108 17.84 32.63 -8.45
C ASN A 108 18.85 31.58 -8.96
N GLY A 109 19.11 31.58 -10.28
CA GLY A 109 20.02 30.64 -10.93
C GLY A 109 19.40 29.28 -11.31
N LEU A 110 18.10 29.06 -11.07
CA LEU A 110 17.37 27.87 -11.52
C LEU A 110 16.29 28.27 -12.51
N LYS A 111 16.00 27.39 -13.48
CA LYS A 111 14.94 27.62 -14.47
C LYS A 111 13.55 27.56 -13.84
N SER A 112 13.32 26.52 -13.04
CA SER A 112 12.09 26.36 -12.25
C SER A 112 12.37 25.54 -11.00
N ALA A 113 11.60 25.81 -9.95
CA ALA A 113 11.54 24.94 -8.79
C ALA A 113 10.09 24.80 -8.35
N ASN A 114 9.75 23.66 -7.76
CA ASN A 114 8.43 23.41 -7.23
C ASN A 114 8.51 22.59 -5.94
N PHE A 115 7.69 22.96 -4.98
CA PHE A 115 7.46 22.19 -3.78
C PHE A 115 6.04 21.62 -3.83
N ASP A 116 5.94 20.30 -3.80
CA ASP A 116 4.66 19.61 -3.84
C ASP A 116 4.45 18.83 -2.53
N TRP A 117 3.19 18.70 -2.13
CA TRP A 117 2.80 17.78 -1.07
C TRP A 117 1.47 17.14 -1.38
N GLY A 118 1.22 15.98 -0.78
CA GLY A 118 -0.02 15.25 -0.98
C GLY A 118 -0.35 14.35 0.20
N ILE A 119 -1.64 14.06 0.36
CA ILE A 119 -2.17 13.13 1.35
C ILE A 119 -3.09 12.15 0.63
N ASN A 120 -3.01 10.88 0.98
CA ASN A 120 -3.89 9.83 0.48
C ASN A 120 -4.31 8.92 1.63
N ILE A 121 -5.62 8.71 1.80
CA ILE A 121 -6.17 7.62 2.58
C ILE A 121 -6.77 6.63 1.60
N SER A 122 -6.15 5.45 1.51
CA SER A 122 -6.50 4.41 0.53
C SER A 122 -7.10 3.18 1.20
N ASN A 123 -7.85 2.42 0.42
CA ASN A 123 -8.53 1.17 0.79
C ASN A 123 -9.52 1.33 1.96
N ILE A 124 -10.24 2.44 2.06
CA ILE A 124 -11.33 2.59 3.04
C ILE A 124 -12.50 1.73 2.57
N GLY A 125 -12.73 0.57 3.18
CA GLY A 125 -13.72 -0.37 2.65
C GLY A 125 -14.10 -1.50 3.58
N SER A 126 -15.05 -2.32 3.14
CA SER A 126 -15.56 -3.44 3.91
C SER A 126 -14.47 -4.46 4.25
N LYS A 127 -14.57 -5.10 5.41
CA LYS A 127 -13.75 -6.26 5.76
C LYS A 127 -13.99 -7.40 4.76
N ILE A 128 -12.95 -8.19 4.49
CA ILE A 128 -12.99 -9.34 3.59
C ILE A 128 -13.12 -10.63 4.40
N SER A 129 -13.80 -11.65 3.86
CA SER A 129 -13.90 -12.97 4.49
C SER A 129 -13.66 -14.06 3.45
N TYR A 130 -12.92 -15.09 3.85
CA TYR A 130 -12.58 -16.26 3.03
C TYR A 130 -13.31 -17.53 3.47
N SER A 131 -14.18 -17.45 4.49
CA SER A 131 -14.95 -18.56 5.00
C SER A 131 -16.45 -18.38 4.71
N ASN A 132 -17.17 -19.50 4.70
CA ASN A 132 -18.63 -19.48 4.70
C ASN A 132 -19.20 -19.02 6.05
N ASP A 133 -18.41 -19.14 7.11
CA ASP A 133 -18.69 -18.50 8.39
C ASP A 133 -18.31 -17.02 8.32
N ASP A 134 -19.32 -16.15 8.44
CA ASP A 134 -19.20 -14.69 8.30
C ASP A 134 -18.67 -14.00 9.58
N GLN A 135 -18.31 -14.80 10.59
CA GLN A 135 -17.75 -14.35 11.87
C GLN A 135 -16.27 -13.95 11.76
N ALA A 136 -15.51 -14.57 10.85
CA ALA A 136 -14.10 -14.23 10.61
C ALA A 136 -13.98 -13.26 9.42
N LYS A 137 -13.77 -11.98 9.74
CA LYS A 137 -13.67 -10.89 8.77
C LYS A 137 -12.39 -10.07 9.04
N ASP A 138 -11.55 -9.97 8.01
CA ASP A 138 -10.27 -9.27 8.08
C ASP A 138 -10.38 -7.86 7.52
N PHE A 139 -9.68 -6.91 8.13
CA PHE A 139 -9.55 -5.58 7.57
C PHE A 139 -8.77 -5.63 6.26
N ILE A 140 -9.28 -4.96 5.23
CA ILE A 140 -8.44 -4.63 4.07
C ILE A 140 -7.41 -3.58 4.49
N PRO A 141 -6.22 -3.54 3.86
CA PRO A 141 -5.11 -2.70 4.30
C PRO A 141 -5.40 -1.21 4.02
N THR A 142 -6.20 -0.60 4.89
CA THR A 142 -6.47 0.83 4.89
C THR A 142 -5.17 1.54 5.23
N ASN A 143 -4.81 2.55 4.46
CA ASN A 143 -3.45 3.08 4.49
C ASN A 143 -3.45 4.60 4.36
N PHE A 144 -2.86 5.27 5.34
CA PHE A 144 -2.59 6.70 5.33
C PHE A 144 -1.19 6.96 4.76
N ARG A 145 -1.10 7.82 3.75
CA ARG A 145 0.17 8.29 3.20
C ARG A 145 0.18 9.81 3.13
N ILE A 146 1.28 10.41 3.57
CA ILE A 146 1.60 11.82 3.33
C ILE A 146 2.97 11.90 2.66
N GLY A 147 3.06 12.72 1.64
CA GLY A 147 4.26 12.86 0.82
C GLY A 147 4.61 14.30 0.56
N THR A 148 5.90 14.57 0.41
CA THR A 148 6.45 15.85 -0.03
C THR A 148 7.47 15.61 -1.12
N SER A 149 7.56 16.54 -2.07
CA SER A 149 8.62 16.50 -3.07
C SER A 149 9.10 17.88 -3.44
N PHE A 150 10.39 17.98 -3.72
CA PHE A 150 11.04 19.20 -4.18
C PHE A 150 11.67 18.92 -5.54
N GLY A 151 11.13 19.57 -6.58
CA GLY A 151 11.60 19.49 -7.95
C GLY A 151 12.39 20.74 -8.32
N ILE A 152 13.45 20.55 -9.10
CA ILE A 152 14.36 21.58 -9.57
C ILE A 152 14.68 21.31 -11.04
N ASP A 153 14.44 22.29 -11.89
CA ASP A 153 14.98 22.35 -13.24
C ASP A 153 16.16 23.32 -13.22
N ILE A 154 17.37 22.78 -13.42
CA ILE A 154 18.60 23.58 -13.44
C ILE A 154 18.65 24.37 -14.75
N ASP A 155 18.41 23.67 -15.87
CA ASP A 155 18.41 24.21 -17.22
C ASP A 155 17.33 23.50 -18.07
N ASP A 156 17.44 23.59 -19.40
CA ASP A 156 16.48 22.96 -20.32
C ASP A 156 16.57 21.43 -20.34
N TYR A 157 17.69 20.86 -19.90
CA TYR A 157 18.04 19.45 -20.03
C TYR A 157 18.09 18.72 -18.68
N ASN A 158 18.48 19.39 -17.61
CA ASN A 158 18.77 18.77 -16.32
C ASN A 158 17.69 19.08 -15.28
N SER A 159 16.98 18.05 -14.84
CA SER A 159 15.98 18.15 -13.77
C SER A 159 16.27 17.17 -12.65
N PHE A 160 16.13 17.62 -11.40
CA PHE A 160 16.23 16.80 -10.20
C PHE A 160 14.94 16.86 -9.40
N ARG A 161 14.55 15.75 -8.77
CA ARG A 161 13.45 15.71 -7.81
C ARG A 161 13.82 14.87 -6.61
N PHE A 162 13.56 15.38 -5.43
CA PHE A 162 13.72 14.67 -4.16
C PHE A 162 12.35 14.50 -3.52
N SER A 163 12.08 13.33 -2.95
CA SER A 163 10.80 13.00 -2.36
C SER A 163 10.97 12.31 -1.01
N LEU A 164 10.05 12.61 -0.09
CA LEU A 164 9.91 11.94 1.20
C LEU A 164 8.43 11.59 1.38
N ASP A 165 8.15 10.30 1.57
CA ASP A 165 6.83 9.80 1.94
C ASP A 165 6.88 9.22 3.36
N LEU A 166 5.83 9.46 4.13
CA LEU A 166 5.50 8.75 5.36
C LEU A 166 4.21 7.96 5.14
N ASN A 167 4.19 6.72 5.60
CA ASN A 167 3.08 5.82 5.41
C ASN A 167 2.77 5.07 6.72
N LYS A 168 1.49 4.95 7.08
CA LYS A 168 0.99 4.17 8.21
C LYS A 168 -0.24 3.37 7.80
N LEU A 169 -0.29 2.11 8.24
CA LEU A 169 -1.50 1.30 8.14
C LEU A 169 -2.53 1.76 9.17
N LEU A 170 -3.77 1.96 8.72
CA LEU A 170 -4.91 2.35 9.54
C LEU A 170 -5.80 1.14 9.85
N VAL A 171 -5.17 0.06 10.29
CA VAL A 171 -5.84 -1.18 10.72
C VAL A 171 -5.49 -1.44 12.17
N PRO A 172 -6.38 -2.06 12.96
CA PRO A 172 -6.11 -2.31 14.37
C PRO A 172 -4.83 -3.12 14.61
N THR A 173 -4.02 -2.66 15.55
CA THR A 173 -2.87 -3.42 16.08
C THR A 173 -3.41 -4.53 16.98
N PRO A 174 -2.96 -5.79 16.83
CA PRO A 174 -3.36 -6.87 17.73
C PRO A 174 -3.02 -6.55 19.19
N PRO A 175 -3.98 -6.63 20.13
CA PRO A 175 -3.70 -6.40 21.55
C PRO A 175 -2.97 -7.59 22.16
N ILE A 176 -2.38 -7.36 23.34
CA ILE A 176 -1.84 -8.44 24.17
C ILE A 176 -2.98 -8.94 25.07
N TYR A 177 -3.34 -10.22 24.94
CA TYR A 177 -4.37 -10.83 25.79
C TYR A 177 -3.80 -11.34 27.12
N ALA A 178 -4.61 -11.26 28.17
CA ALA A 178 -4.28 -11.72 29.50
C ALA A 178 -4.18 -13.25 29.56
N GLN A 179 -3.20 -13.75 30.30
CA GLN A 179 -2.98 -15.17 30.54
C GLN A 179 -2.99 -15.47 32.05
N ASP A 180 -3.46 -16.65 32.42
CA ASP A 180 -3.40 -17.15 33.80
C ASP A 180 -1.96 -17.56 34.19
N THR A 181 -1.77 -18.01 35.43
CA THR A 181 -0.45 -18.45 35.94
C THR A 181 0.11 -19.70 35.25
N LEU A 182 -0.69 -20.38 34.43
CA LEU A 182 -0.30 -21.55 33.63
C LEU A 182 -0.15 -21.22 32.14
N GLY A 183 -0.36 -19.96 31.73
CA GLY A 183 -0.26 -19.50 30.35
C GLY A 183 -1.53 -19.66 29.51
N ASN A 184 -2.67 -20.01 30.11
CA ASN A 184 -3.94 -20.14 29.38
C ASN A 184 -4.62 -18.78 29.20
N PRO A 185 -5.35 -18.55 28.09
CA PRO A 185 -6.09 -17.29 27.88
C PRO A 185 -7.16 -17.06 28.95
N VAL A 186 -7.27 -15.84 29.45
CA VAL A 186 -8.33 -15.42 30.38
C VAL A 186 -9.51 -14.87 29.59
N TYR A 187 -10.72 -15.31 29.95
CA TYR A 187 -11.97 -14.85 29.35
C TYR A 187 -12.83 -14.09 30.37
N ASP A 188 -13.57 -13.10 29.89
CA ASP A 188 -14.58 -12.40 30.68
C ASP A 188 -15.87 -13.25 30.84
N ASP A 189 -16.81 -12.76 31.66
CA ASP A 189 -18.11 -13.42 31.87
C ASP A 189 -18.95 -13.56 30.59
N SER A 190 -18.60 -12.82 29.53
CA SER A 190 -19.24 -12.86 28.21
C SER A 190 -18.53 -13.80 27.23
N GLY A 191 -17.43 -14.44 27.64
CA GLY A 191 -16.64 -15.36 26.82
C GLY A 191 -15.66 -14.69 25.86
N ASN A 192 -15.39 -13.39 26.02
CA ASN A 192 -14.37 -12.68 25.23
C ASN A 192 -13.01 -12.75 25.93
N GLN A 193 -11.92 -12.82 25.16
CA GLN A 193 -10.58 -12.77 25.74
C GLN A 193 -10.32 -11.40 26.37
N VAL A 194 -9.82 -11.41 27.61
CA VAL A 194 -9.50 -10.18 28.35
C VAL A 194 -8.19 -9.61 27.82
N ILE A 195 -8.16 -8.31 27.53
CA ILE A 195 -6.93 -7.59 27.16
C ILE A 195 -6.07 -7.44 28.42
N ALA A 196 -4.78 -7.76 28.32
CA ALA A 196 -3.82 -7.62 29.41
C ALA A 196 -3.64 -6.15 29.78
N LYS A 197 -3.27 -5.89 31.04
CA LYS A 197 -2.99 -4.54 31.53
C LYS A 197 -1.51 -4.36 31.83
N ASP A 198 -1.00 -3.15 31.62
CA ASP A 198 0.33 -2.74 32.06
C ASP A 198 0.41 -2.58 33.60
N GLU A 199 1.61 -2.30 34.11
CA GLU A 199 1.86 -2.07 35.54
C GLU A 199 1.08 -0.88 36.13
N ASN A 200 0.56 0.02 35.29
CA ASN A 200 -0.22 1.18 35.67
C ASN A 200 -1.74 0.96 35.51
N GLY A 201 -2.16 -0.24 35.07
CA GLY A 201 -3.56 -0.63 34.88
C GLY A 201 -4.17 -0.26 33.52
N ASN A 202 -3.37 0.24 32.57
CA ASN A 202 -3.81 0.55 31.21
C ASN A 202 -3.87 -0.70 30.34
N ASP A 203 -4.85 -0.79 29.46
CA ASP A 203 -4.98 -1.93 28.53
C ASP A 203 -3.82 -1.94 27.51
N LEU A 204 -3.22 -3.11 27.30
CA LEU A 204 -2.13 -3.36 26.36
C LEU A 204 -2.68 -3.57 24.95
N GLY A 205 -3.27 -2.50 24.42
CA GLY A 205 -3.90 -2.44 23.11
C GLY A 205 -5.41 -2.21 23.18
N MET A 206 -6.07 -2.28 22.03
CA MET A 206 -7.51 -2.05 21.89
C MET A 206 -8.20 -3.28 21.30
N ASP A 207 -9.52 -3.38 21.48
CA ASP A 207 -10.32 -4.43 20.85
C ASP A 207 -10.19 -4.34 19.31
N PRO A 208 -9.70 -5.40 18.63
CA PRO A 208 -9.58 -5.41 17.18
C PRO A 208 -10.93 -5.67 16.49
N ASN A 209 -11.94 -6.17 17.21
CA ASN A 209 -13.25 -6.50 16.65
C ASN A 209 -14.19 -5.28 16.55
N VAL A 210 -13.72 -4.26 15.86
CA VAL A 210 -14.42 -2.98 15.71
C VAL A 210 -14.86 -2.73 14.27
N SER A 211 -15.71 -1.72 14.07
CA SER A 211 -16.05 -1.23 12.73
C SER A 211 -14.82 -0.68 11.99
N VAL A 212 -14.89 -0.59 10.66
CA VAL A 212 -13.77 -0.07 9.84
C VAL A 212 -13.37 1.35 10.25
N MET A 213 -14.34 2.24 10.43
CA MET A 213 -14.08 3.62 10.84
C MET A 213 -13.44 3.70 12.23
N GLN A 214 -13.94 2.90 13.18
CA GLN A 214 -13.36 2.86 14.52
C GLN A 214 -11.94 2.27 14.47
N GLY A 215 -11.71 1.23 13.68
CA GLY A 215 -10.39 0.65 13.46
C GLY A 215 -9.38 1.67 12.91
N MET A 216 -9.81 2.51 11.97
CA MET A 216 -8.98 3.58 11.41
C MET A 216 -8.64 4.69 12.40
N ILE A 217 -9.53 4.99 13.34
CA ILE A 217 -9.32 6.04 14.34
C ILE A 217 -8.47 5.49 15.50
N GLN A 218 -8.75 4.26 15.94
CA GLN A 218 -8.02 3.65 17.04
C GLN A 218 -6.60 3.24 16.67
N SER A 219 -6.33 2.96 15.39
CA SER A 219 -4.99 2.57 14.91
C SER A 219 -3.91 3.61 15.19
N TRP A 220 -4.25 4.82 15.65
CA TRP A 220 -3.29 5.86 16.00
C TRP A 220 -2.85 5.81 17.48
N TYR A 221 -3.50 4.98 18.29
CA TYR A 221 -3.26 4.89 19.73
C TYR A 221 -3.47 3.48 20.30
N ASP A 222 -3.55 2.45 19.46
CA ASP A 222 -3.83 1.07 19.87
C ASP A 222 -2.60 0.18 20.04
N ALA A 223 -1.40 0.70 19.79
CA ALA A 223 -0.17 -0.05 19.97
C ALA A 223 0.05 -0.43 21.45
N PRO A 224 0.22 -1.73 21.80
CA PRO A 224 0.42 -2.18 23.18
C PRO A 224 1.64 -1.56 23.88
N GLY A 225 2.72 -1.29 23.14
CA GLY A 225 3.91 -0.57 23.61
C GLY A 225 3.78 0.95 23.62
N GLY A 226 2.56 1.47 23.48
CA GLY A 226 2.23 2.89 23.51
C GLY A 226 2.87 3.70 22.38
N PHE A 227 3.07 5.00 22.63
CA PHE A 227 3.57 5.95 21.62
C PHE A 227 4.92 5.56 20.99
N SER A 228 5.81 4.92 21.76
CA SER A 228 7.11 4.47 21.24
C SER A 228 6.97 3.36 20.21
N GLU A 229 5.99 2.48 20.37
CA GLU A 229 5.67 1.46 19.38
C GLU A 229 4.90 2.04 18.20
N GLU A 230 3.94 2.92 18.47
CA GLU A 230 3.14 3.64 17.46
C GLU A 230 4.03 4.37 16.44
N MET A 231 5.08 5.06 16.91
CA MET A 231 6.04 5.74 16.03
C MET A 231 6.84 4.79 15.14
N LYS A 232 6.96 3.51 15.50
CA LYS A 232 7.64 2.48 14.70
C LYS A 232 6.74 1.91 13.60
N GLU A 233 5.45 2.19 13.61
CA GLU A 233 4.51 1.78 12.56
C GLU A 233 4.59 2.66 11.32
N PHE A 234 5.21 3.84 11.44
CA PHE A 234 5.49 4.67 10.29
C PHE A 234 6.59 4.07 9.42
N ILE A 235 6.20 3.75 8.19
CA ILE A 235 7.09 3.46 7.08
C ILE A 235 7.52 4.80 6.49
N TRP A 236 8.80 4.97 6.22
CA TRP A 236 9.29 6.15 5.52
C TRP A 236 10.06 5.76 4.26
N VAL A 237 9.90 6.57 3.21
CA VAL A 237 10.49 6.33 1.90
C VAL A 237 11.16 7.61 1.43
N LEU A 238 12.43 7.48 1.04
CA LEU A 238 13.18 8.54 0.39
C LEU A 238 13.35 8.20 -1.09
N GLY A 239 13.21 9.20 -1.96
CA GLY A 239 13.37 9.05 -3.39
C GLY A 239 14.15 10.21 -3.99
N ALA A 240 14.98 9.91 -4.98
CA ALA A 240 15.64 10.88 -5.84
C ALA A 240 15.44 10.47 -7.30
N GLU A 241 15.13 11.44 -8.14
CA GLU A 241 14.99 11.30 -9.59
C GLU A 241 15.84 12.36 -10.28
N TYR A 242 16.53 11.95 -11.33
CA TYR A 242 17.25 12.82 -12.24
C TYR A 242 16.78 12.55 -13.67
N TRP A 243 16.44 13.61 -14.39
CA TRP A 243 16.15 13.56 -15.83
C TRP A 243 17.22 14.31 -16.61
N TYR A 244 17.63 13.71 -17.72
CA TYR A 244 18.42 14.32 -18.78
C TYR A 244 17.60 14.42 -20.07
N ASP A 245 17.52 15.64 -20.60
CA ASP A 245 16.78 16.02 -21.82
C ASP A 245 15.31 15.57 -21.82
N LYS A 246 14.73 15.36 -20.63
CA LYS A 246 13.38 14.79 -20.44
C LYS A 246 13.16 13.42 -21.11
N GLN A 247 14.24 12.77 -21.54
CA GLN A 247 14.24 11.49 -22.24
C GLN A 247 14.80 10.39 -21.34
N PHE A 248 15.90 10.65 -20.64
CA PHE A 248 16.56 9.64 -19.81
C PHE A 248 16.35 9.95 -18.35
N ALA A 249 15.85 8.97 -17.59
CA ALA A 249 15.69 9.10 -16.14
C ALA A 249 16.60 8.12 -15.41
N VAL A 250 17.19 8.58 -14.32
CA VAL A 250 17.81 7.72 -13.31
C VAL A 250 17.12 7.96 -11.99
N ARG A 251 16.78 6.88 -11.28
CA ARG A 251 16.05 6.92 -10.02
C ARG A 251 16.77 6.11 -8.98
N ALA A 252 16.77 6.62 -7.76
CA ALA A 252 17.20 5.90 -6.59
C ALA A 252 16.20 6.13 -5.46
N GLY A 253 16.02 5.13 -4.61
CA GLY A 253 15.17 5.27 -3.44
C GLY A 253 15.55 4.32 -2.32
N TYR A 254 15.12 4.66 -1.12
CA TYR A 254 15.29 3.84 0.07
C TYR A 254 13.95 3.69 0.78
N PHE A 255 13.58 2.46 1.08
CA PHE A 255 12.37 2.11 1.80
C PHE A 255 12.77 1.58 3.18
N HIS A 256 12.12 2.11 4.22
CA HIS A 256 12.33 1.65 5.59
C HIS A 256 11.04 1.40 6.32
N GLU A 257 10.95 0.20 6.87
CA GLU A 257 9.95 -0.22 7.84
C GLU A 257 10.66 -0.77 9.09
N SER A 258 10.07 -0.53 10.26
CA SER A 258 10.63 -1.00 11.53
C SER A 258 10.70 -2.53 11.58
N LYS A 259 11.79 -3.04 12.17
CA LYS A 259 11.99 -4.49 12.42
C LYS A 259 10.97 -5.08 13.40
N MET A 260 10.36 -4.25 14.24
CA MET A 260 9.29 -4.68 15.16
C MET A 260 7.92 -4.79 14.48
N LYS A 261 7.82 -4.35 13.21
CA LYS A 261 6.61 -4.40 12.40
C LYS A 261 6.88 -5.34 11.22
N GLY A 262 6.86 -4.85 9.97
CA GLY A 262 7.13 -5.70 8.81
C GLY A 262 8.62 -5.91 8.46
N GLY A 263 9.53 -5.10 9.02
CA GLY A 263 10.98 -5.26 8.85
C GLY A 263 11.52 -5.09 7.42
N ARG A 264 10.72 -4.60 6.47
CA ARG A 264 11.17 -4.45 5.08
C ARG A 264 12.08 -3.24 4.95
N GLN A 265 13.32 -3.48 4.54
CA GLN A 265 14.32 -2.44 4.28
C GLN A 265 15.07 -2.76 2.99
N PHE A 266 15.05 -1.82 2.04
CA PHE A 266 15.67 -2.04 0.74
C PHE A 266 15.96 -0.75 -0.01
N PHE A 267 16.98 -0.80 -0.85
CA PHE A 267 17.25 0.20 -1.86
C PHE A 267 16.56 -0.16 -3.16
N THR A 268 16.22 0.86 -3.94
CA THR A 268 15.70 0.71 -5.30
C THR A 268 16.55 1.54 -6.25
N LEU A 269 16.84 0.97 -7.41
CA LEU A 269 17.46 1.67 -8.53
C LEU A 269 16.55 1.54 -9.74
N GLY A 270 16.40 2.60 -10.51
CA GLY A 270 15.59 2.61 -11.70
C GLY A 270 16.20 3.42 -12.83
N ALA A 271 15.88 3.02 -14.05
CA ALA A 271 16.22 3.73 -15.26
C ALA A 271 14.96 3.89 -16.11
N GLY A 272 14.79 5.04 -16.74
CA GLY A 272 13.66 5.34 -17.61
C GLY A 272 14.15 5.89 -18.95
N LEU A 273 13.41 5.56 -20.01
CA LEU A 273 13.58 6.10 -21.34
C LEU A 273 12.22 6.58 -21.86
N ARG A 274 12.14 7.83 -22.29
CA ARG A 274 10.99 8.39 -22.98
C ARG A 274 11.38 8.78 -24.39
N TYR A 275 10.62 8.29 -25.36
CA TYR A 275 10.78 8.58 -26.77
C TYR A 275 9.43 8.93 -27.38
N ASN A 276 9.19 10.23 -27.59
CA ASN A 276 7.96 10.79 -28.12
C ASN A 276 6.70 10.29 -27.37
N VAL A 277 6.00 9.30 -27.92
CA VAL A 277 4.75 8.73 -27.40
C VAL A 277 4.95 7.50 -26.52
N PHE A 278 6.18 7.05 -26.34
CA PHE A 278 6.51 5.78 -25.70
C PHE A 278 7.44 6.00 -24.51
N GLY A 279 7.18 5.32 -23.40
CA GLY A 279 8.01 5.33 -22.21
C GLY A 279 8.31 3.91 -21.73
N LEU A 280 9.57 3.62 -21.43
CA LEU A 280 10.00 2.41 -20.74
C LEU A 280 10.60 2.78 -19.40
N ASP A 281 10.16 2.11 -18.35
CA ASP A 281 10.79 2.20 -17.04
C ASP A 281 11.18 0.81 -16.55
N PHE A 282 12.40 0.75 -16.03
CA PHE A 282 12.99 -0.42 -15.41
C PHE A 282 13.31 -0.10 -13.95
N SER A 283 13.05 -1.05 -13.05
CA SER A 283 13.51 -0.94 -11.66
C SER A 283 13.99 -2.26 -11.09
N TYR A 284 14.99 -2.17 -10.22
CA TYR A 284 15.58 -3.27 -9.49
C TYR A 284 15.57 -2.98 -7.99
N LEU A 285 15.24 -3.99 -7.19
CA LEU A 285 15.16 -3.91 -5.74
C LEU A 285 16.36 -4.65 -5.12
N ILE A 286 17.11 -3.93 -4.28
CA ILE A 286 18.28 -4.43 -3.57
C ILE A 286 17.92 -4.49 -2.08
N PRO A 287 17.60 -5.67 -1.51
CA PRO A 287 17.26 -5.77 -0.10
C PRO A 287 18.49 -5.61 0.78
N THR A 288 18.31 -4.95 1.92
CA THR A 288 19.36 -4.80 2.95
C THR A 288 19.45 -6.02 3.86
N GLU A 289 18.36 -6.81 3.96
CA GLU A 289 18.28 -8.02 4.77
C GLU A 289 18.01 -9.29 3.92
N GLN A 290 18.44 -10.44 4.45
CA GLN A 290 18.67 -11.66 3.67
C GLN A 290 17.42 -12.51 3.34
N GLN A 291 16.18 -12.01 3.58
CA GLN A 291 14.93 -12.74 3.36
C GLN A 291 13.77 -11.84 2.90
N ASN A 292 13.97 -11.04 1.84
CA ASN A 292 12.89 -10.25 1.26
C ASN A 292 12.19 -11.04 0.12
N PRO A 293 10.87 -11.29 0.19
CA PRO A 293 10.14 -12.00 -0.88
C PRO A 293 10.16 -11.26 -2.24
N LEU A 294 10.55 -9.99 -2.25
CA LEU A 294 10.74 -9.18 -3.46
C LEU A 294 12.20 -9.09 -3.91
N GLN A 295 13.10 -9.88 -3.32
CA GLN A 295 14.50 -9.93 -3.71
C GLN A 295 14.64 -10.34 -5.18
N ASN A 296 15.59 -9.74 -5.89
CA ASN A 296 15.90 -10.00 -7.29
C ASN A 296 14.70 -9.82 -8.24
N THR A 297 13.70 -9.03 -7.84
CA THR A 297 12.55 -8.74 -8.70
C THR A 297 12.91 -7.62 -9.67
N LEU A 298 12.71 -7.88 -10.96
CA LEU A 298 12.79 -6.89 -12.03
C LEU A 298 11.37 -6.40 -12.32
N ARG A 299 11.17 -5.08 -12.33
CA ARG A 299 9.89 -4.50 -12.75
C ARG A 299 10.07 -3.74 -14.06
N PHE A 300 9.15 -3.98 -14.97
CA PHE A 300 9.10 -3.36 -16.28
C PHE A 300 7.77 -2.64 -16.42
N THR A 301 7.81 -1.38 -16.81
CA THR A 301 6.61 -0.59 -17.10
C THR A 301 6.72 -0.03 -18.51
N LEU A 302 5.59 -0.07 -19.21
CA LEU A 302 5.42 0.46 -20.54
C LEU A 302 4.32 1.52 -20.50
N THR A 303 4.65 2.73 -20.96
CA THR A 303 3.73 3.87 -21.01
C THR A 303 3.53 4.30 -22.46
N PHE A 304 2.28 4.61 -22.81
CA PHE A 304 1.92 5.23 -24.08
C PHE A 304 1.22 6.56 -23.82
N ASP A 305 1.72 7.63 -24.45
CA ASP A 305 1.08 8.93 -24.46
C ASP A 305 0.33 9.14 -25.78
N PHE A 306 -1.00 9.02 -25.72
CA PHE A 306 -1.86 9.17 -26.90
C PHE A 306 -2.01 10.62 -27.33
N ALA A 307 -1.78 11.60 -26.45
CA ALA A 307 -1.88 13.02 -26.82
C ALA A 307 -0.71 13.47 -27.72
N GLY A 308 0.43 12.75 -27.67
CA GLY A 308 1.57 13.00 -28.56
C GLY A 308 1.45 12.36 -29.95
N ILE A 309 0.37 11.61 -30.22
CA ILE A 309 0.09 11.02 -31.54
C ILE A 309 -0.75 11.96 -32.42
N GLU A 310 -1.53 12.86 -31.81
CA GLU A 310 -2.31 13.92 -32.48
C GLU A 310 -1.44 15.12 -32.88
#